data_AF-A0A0M0TAX8-F1
#
_entry.id   AF-A0A0M0TAX8-F1
#
_cell.length_a   1.000
_cell.length_b   1.000
_cell.length_c   1.000
_cell.angle_alpha   90.00
_cell.angle_beta   90.00
_cell.angle_gamma   90.00
#
_symmetry.space_group_name_H-M   'P 1'
#
loop_
_entity.id
_entity.type
_entity.pdbx_description
1 polymer ?
#
loop_
_entity_poly.entity_id
_entity_poly.type
_entity_poly.pdbx_seq_one_letter_code
_entity_poly.pdbx_strand_id
1 'polypeptide(L)'
;MKKVNIVIAILGVLGFTTTQVQAKVGYGISQQETDPHLVIGEEHGEPALGITLPTLKGGLFPASALKKRATLDNNGIYHYEVTQAACGAEDQYVDIGQVPNTEVYFGEWAQKTPDKSDVTHTVFYAGKDVTTNLPTGGSATYTVKGLSQYSGKNLLSGKLVANFGTKKLNGSLSNNSLNIGINANINGNGGFSGKATANGSTNGVTDGKFFGNSASALAGYAKFDSDRNKDTAFAGAKD
;
A
#
# COMPACT_ATOMS: atom_id res chain seq x y z
N MET A 1 -52.46 43.85 39.05
CA MET A 1 -51.03 43.62 38.76
C MET A 1 -50.70 42.15 39.00
N LYS A 2 -50.51 41.36 37.94
CA LYS A 2 -49.86 40.04 38.00
C LYS A 2 -48.97 39.93 36.77
N LYS A 3 -47.66 39.81 36.99
CA LYS A 3 -46.63 39.69 35.97
C LYS A 3 -46.66 38.26 35.43
N VAL A 4 -46.72 38.11 34.11
CA VAL A 4 -46.52 36.82 33.42
C VAL A 4 -45.13 36.88 32.80
N ASN A 5 -44.23 36.02 33.28
CA ASN A 5 -42.89 35.87 32.70
C ASN A 5 -43.00 34.96 31.48
N ILE A 6 -42.65 35.49 30.31
CA ILE A 6 -42.53 34.74 29.06
C ILE A 6 -41.12 34.13 29.03
N VAL A 7 -41.03 32.81 29.03
CA VAL A 7 -39.79 32.07 28.77
C VAL A 7 -39.77 31.76 27.27
N ILE A 8 -38.91 32.46 26.53
CA ILE A 8 -38.60 32.13 25.13
C ILE A 8 -37.51 31.05 25.16
N ALA A 9 -37.90 29.80 24.92
CA ALA A 9 -36.97 28.72 24.64
C ALA A 9 -36.60 28.77 23.15
N ILE A 10 -35.42 29.29 22.83
CA ILE A 10 -34.84 29.19 21.48
C ILE A 10 -34.27 27.77 21.36
N LEU A 11 -34.98 26.90 20.62
CA LEU A 11 -34.42 25.65 20.13
C LEU A 11 -33.32 25.97 19.09
N GLY A 12 -32.08 25.96 19.53
CA GLY A 12 -30.93 25.87 18.63
C GLY A 12 -30.74 24.42 18.20
N VAL A 13 -31.19 24.06 17.00
CA VAL A 13 -30.75 22.82 16.34
C VAL A 13 -29.76 23.22 15.25
N LEU A 14 -28.47 23.23 15.61
CA LEU A 14 -27.39 23.13 14.64
C LEU A 14 -27.36 21.69 14.11
N GLY A 15 -28.07 21.46 13.01
CA GLY A 15 -27.92 20.24 12.22
C GLY A 15 -26.66 20.32 11.36
N PHE A 16 -25.49 20.06 11.94
CA PHE A 16 -24.34 19.61 11.14
C PHE A 16 -24.46 18.10 10.98
N THR A 17 -25.17 17.65 9.95
CA THR A 17 -24.94 16.31 9.42
C THR A 17 -23.63 16.37 8.66
N THR A 18 -22.51 16.24 9.37
CA THR A 18 -21.27 15.85 8.71
C THR A 18 -21.49 14.42 8.24
N THR A 19 -21.95 14.27 6.98
CA THR A 19 -21.65 13.07 6.23
C THR A 19 -20.14 12.95 6.27
N GLN A 20 -19.59 12.16 7.19
CA GLN A 20 -18.19 11.79 7.16
C GLN A 20 -17.99 11.16 5.78
N VAL A 21 -17.34 11.88 4.87
CA VAL A 21 -16.82 11.29 3.64
C VAL A 21 -15.84 10.25 4.14
N GLN A 22 -16.27 8.99 4.19
CA GLN A 22 -15.42 7.90 4.62
C GLN A 22 -14.20 7.90 3.71
N ALA A 23 -13.03 7.97 4.34
CA ALA A 23 -11.75 7.96 3.65
C ALA A 23 -11.67 6.74 2.74
N LYS A 24 -11.57 6.97 1.43
CA LYS A 24 -11.54 5.88 0.44
C LYS A 24 -10.26 5.07 0.61
N VAL A 25 -10.38 3.78 0.90
CA VAL A 25 -9.26 2.84 0.85
C VAL A 25 -8.95 2.48 -0.61
N GLY A 26 -7.68 2.36 -0.94
CA GLY A 26 -7.20 1.92 -2.25
C GLY A 26 -6.05 0.94 -2.11
N TYR A 27 -6.04 -0.08 -2.95
CA TYR A 27 -5.08 -1.18 -2.88
C TYR A 27 -4.83 -1.78 -4.26
N GLY A 28 -3.77 -2.59 -4.35
CA GLY A 28 -3.43 -3.39 -5.52
C GLY A 28 -2.52 -4.57 -5.14
N ILE A 29 -2.59 -5.63 -5.93
CA ILE A 29 -1.90 -6.90 -5.74
C ILE A 29 -1.34 -7.39 -7.08
N SER A 30 -0.12 -7.94 -7.10
CA SER A 30 0.51 -8.38 -8.36
C SER A 30 -0.06 -9.68 -8.93
N GLN A 31 -0.59 -10.57 -8.08
CA GLN A 31 -1.20 -11.82 -8.52
C GLN A 31 -2.18 -12.40 -7.47
N GLN A 32 -3.04 -13.30 -7.92
CA GLN A 32 -3.85 -14.21 -7.09
C GLN A 32 -3.95 -15.61 -7.74
N GLU A 33 -2.89 -16.01 -8.45
CA GLU A 33 -2.88 -17.22 -9.28
C GLU A 33 -2.61 -18.50 -8.48
N THR A 34 -2.22 -18.38 -7.20
CA THR A 34 -1.88 -19.51 -6.33
C THR A 34 -3.01 -19.86 -5.37
N ASP A 35 -2.97 -21.09 -4.83
CA ASP A 35 -3.82 -21.51 -3.72
C ASP A 35 -2.95 -22.06 -2.58
N PRO A 36 -2.92 -21.40 -1.41
CA PRO A 36 -3.62 -20.15 -1.10
C PRO A 36 -3.05 -18.93 -1.84
N HIS A 37 -3.75 -17.79 -1.74
CA HIS A 37 -3.30 -16.48 -2.18
C HIS A 37 -3.60 -15.39 -1.16
N LEU A 38 -2.91 -14.26 -1.30
CA LEU A 38 -3.17 -13.04 -0.55
C LEU A 38 -4.48 -12.39 -1.02
N VAL A 39 -5.24 -11.87 -0.06
CA VAL A 39 -6.43 -11.04 -0.26
C VAL A 39 -6.19 -9.70 0.43
N ILE A 40 -6.64 -8.63 -0.21
CA ILE A 40 -6.46 -7.26 0.28
C ILE A 40 -7.78 -6.51 0.15
N GLY A 41 -8.09 -5.68 1.12
CA GLY A 41 -9.39 -5.01 1.17
C GLY A 41 -9.46 -3.89 2.19
N GLU A 42 -10.69 -3.59 2.60
CA GLU A 42 -11.03 -2.63 3.64
C GLU A 42 -11.80 -3.34 4.74
N GLU A 43 -11.42 -3.08 5.99
CA GLU A 43 -12.16 -3.50 7.17
C GLU A 43 -12.26 -2.31 8.12
N HIS A 44 -13.49 -1.92 8.48
CA HIS A 44 -13.78 -0.77 9.34
C HIS A 44 -13.10 0.56 8.91
N GLY A 45 -12.93 0.78 7.59
CA GLY A 45 -12.26 1.99 7.08
C GLY A 45 -10.75 1.97 7.17
N GLU A 46 -10.15 0.82 7.47
CA GLU A 46 -8.72 0.57 7.48
C GLU A 46 -8.32 -0.38 6.33
N PRO A 47 -7.13 -0.19 5.73
CA PRO A 47 -6.57 -1.19 4.85
C PRO A 47 -6.35 -2.51 5.60
N ALA A 48 -6.76 -3.63 4.99
CA ALA A 48 -6.73 -4.93 5.61
C ALA A 48 -6.17 -6.01 4.68
N LEU A 49 -5.53 -7.02 5.27
CA LEU A 49 -4.89 -8.14 4.56
C LEU A 49 -5.40 -9.47 5.10
N GLY A 50 -5.50 -10.46 4.23
CA GLY A 50 -5.87 -11.83 4.56
C GLY A 50 -5.16 -12.82 3.64
N ILE A 51 -5.17 -14.09 4.02
CA ILE A 51 -4.64 -15.19 3.20
C ILE A 51 -5.73 -16.27 3.14
N THR A 52 -5.96 -16.87 1.98
CA THR A 52 -7.00 -17.91 1.78
C THR A 52 -6.64 -19.26 2.37
N LEU A 53 -6.10 -19.28 3.60
CA LEU A 53 -5.83 -20.52 4.32
C LEU A 53 -7.14 -21.27 4.64
N PRO A 54 -7.14 -22.62 4.67
CA PRO A 54 -8.35 -23.40 4.94
C PRO A 54 -9.10 -22.99 6.23
N THR A 55 -8.36 -22.61 7.28
CA THR A 55 -8.91 -22.19 8.57
C THR A 55 -9.32 -20.73 8.64
N LEU A 56 -8.64 -19.85 7.90
CA LEU A 56 -8.90 -18.40 7.91
C LEU A 56 -9.86 -17.96 6.80
N LYS A 57 -10.01 -18.74 5.73
CA LYS A 57 -10.91 -18.52 4.58
C LYS A 57 -10.83 -17.10 4.00
N GLY A 58 -9.64 -16.50 4.00
CA GLY A 58 -9.45 -15.14 3.47
C GLY A 58 -10.00 -14.04 4.39
N GLY A 59 -10.24 -14.33 5.68
CA GLY A 59 -10.57 -13.32 6.67
C GLY A 59 -9.56 -12.18 6.64
N LEU A 60 -10.06 -10.96 6.51
CA LEU A 60 -9.24 -9.75 6.52
C LEU A 60 -8.88 -9.40 7.96
N PHE A 61 -7.68 -8.84 8.12
CA PHE A 61 -7.19 -8.31 9.38
C PHE A 61 -6.71 -6.87 9.12
N PRO A 62 -7.17 -5.87 9.89
CA PRO A 62 -6.75 -4.49 9.70
C PRO A 62 -5.25 -4.34 9.96
N ALA A 63 -4.61 -3.41 9.26
CA ALA A 63 -3.19 -3.12 9.45
C ALA A 63 -2.84 -2.83 10.92
N SER A 64 -3.72 -2.16 11.67
CA SER A 64 -3.54 -1.91 13.10
C SER A 64 -3.48 -3.18 13.96
N ALA A 65 -4.28 -4.20 13.64
CA ALA A 65 -4.28 -5.49 14.33
C ALA A 65 -3.04 -6.30 13.97
N LEU A 66 -2.66 -6.28 12.69
CA LEU A 66 -1.44 -6.91 12.22
C LEU A 66 -0.25 -6.27 12.93
N LYS A 67 -0.06 -4.96 12.93
CA LYS A 67 1.15 -4.30 13.49
C LYS A 67 1.49 -4.70 14.93
N LYS A 68 0.48 -4.99 15.74
CA LYS A 68 0.64 -5.45 17.14
C LYS A 68 1.27 -6.84 17.27
N ARG A 69 1.27 -7.63 16.19
CA ARG A 69 1.75 -9.02 16.15
C ARG A 69 3.06 -9.19 15.37
N ALA A 70 3.56 -8.13 14.73
CA ALA A 70 4.81 -8.19 13.97
C ALA A 70 6.03 -7.87 14.83
N THR A 71 7.17 -8.36 14.36
CA THR A 71 8.48 -7.84 14.75
C THR A 71 8.86 -6.71 13.80
N LEU A 72 9.33 -5.57 14.33
CA LEU A 72 9.80 -4.44 13.53
C LEU A 72 11.33 -4.49 13.41
N ASP A 73 11.87 -4.44 12.20
CA ASP A 73 13.31 -4.36 11.99
C ASP A 73 13.86 -2.92 12.01
N ASN A 74 15.19 -2.81 11.89
CA ASN A 74 15.90 -1.52 11.88
C ASN A 74 15.63 -0.68 10.62
N ASN A 75 15.03 -1.25 9.58
CA ASN A 75 14.65 -0.54 8.36
C ASN A 75 13.21 -0.01 8.41
N GLY A 76 12.47 -0.34 9.47
CA GLY A 76 11.07 0.01 9.65
C GLY A 76 10.11 -0.93 8.92
N ILE A 77 10.52 -2.17 8.67
CA ILE A 77 9.72 -3.21 8.05
C ILE A 77 9.17 -4.16 9.12
N TYR A 78 7.86 -4.35 9.10
CA TYR A 78 7.15 -5.29 9.95
C TYR A 78 7.22 -6.69 9.35
N HIS A 79 7.71 -7.64 10.14
CA HIS A 79 7.84 -9.04 9.79
C HIS A 79 6.73 -9.86 10.46
N TYR A 80 6.03 -10.64 9.64
CA TYR A 80 5.11 -11.68 10.10
C TYR A 80 5.59 -13.02 9.60
N GLU A 81 5.72 -13.94 10.54
CA GLU A 81 5.89 -15.35 10.27
C GLU A 81 4.73 -16.08 10.91
N VAL A 82 4.02 -16.87 10.10
CA VAL A 82 2.95 -17.72 10.60
C VAL A 82 3.34 -19.16 10.31
N THR A 83 3.86 -19.83 11.34
CA THR A 83 4.20 -21.25 11.28
C THR A 83 2.94 -22.08 11.51
N GLN A 84 2.46 -22.78 10.48
CA GLN A 84 1.11 -23.37 10.47
C GLN A 84 1.09 -24.89 10.20
N ALA A 85 2.06 -25.62 10.73
CA ALA A 85 2.07 -27.08 10.71
C ALA A 85 0.76 -27.70 11.26
N ALA A 86 0.11 -27.07 12.24
CA ALA A 86 -1.12 -27.57 12.87
C ALA A 86 -2.40 -27.39 12.01
N CYS A 87 -2.38 -26.54 10.98
CA CYS A 87 -3.52 -26.30 10.09
C CYS A 87 -3.31 -26.93 8.70
N GLY A 88 -2.26 -27.74 8.51
CA GLY A 88 -1.91 -28.33 7.22
C GLY A 88 -1.53 -27.30 6.16
N ALA A 89 -1.04 -26.13 6.57
CA ALA A 89 -0.61 -25.07 5.68
C ALA A 89 0.91 -24.88 5.77
N GLU A 90 1.50 -24.51 4.63
CA GLU A 90 2.90 -24.08 4.57
C GLU A 90 3.14 -22.87 5.48
N ASP A 91 4.39 -22.62 5.84
CA ASP A 91 4.75 -21.41 6.57
C ASP A 91 4.48 -20.17 5.71
N GLN A 92 3.98 -19.10 6.35
CA GLN A 92 3.60 -17.85 5.71
C GLN A 92 4.57 -16.75 6.11
N TYR A 93 5.15 -16.06 5.13
CA TYR A 93 6.08 -14.95 5.36
C TYR A 93 5.51 -13.68 4.77
N VAL A 94 5.32 -12.64 5.58
CA VAL A 94 4.85 -11.32 5.14
C VAL A 94 5.79 -10.23 5.65
N ASP A 95 6.21 -9.36 4.74
CA ASP A 95 6.95 -8.14 5.08
C ASP A 95 6.15 -6.92 4.67
N ILE A 96 6.00 -5.96 5.59
CA ILE A 96 5.18 -4.76 5.39
C ILE A 96 5.95 -3.52 5.79
N GLY A 97 6.10 -2.58 4.87
CA GLY A 97 6.51 -1.22 5.17
C GLY A 97 5.31 -0.28 5.29
N GLN A 98 5.48 0.80 6.05
CA GLN A 98 4.49 1.88 6.18
C GLN A 98 5.14 3.22 5.84
N VAL A 99 4.45 4.06 5.06
CA VAL A 99 4.85 5.45 4.89
C VAL A 99 4.63 6.19 6.22
N PRO A 100 5.66 6.82 6.82
CA PRO A 100 5.57 7.38 8.17
C PRO A 100 4.39 8.33 8.37
N ASN A 101 3.70 8.19 9.51
CA ASN A 101 2.53 9.00 9.90
C ASN A 101 1.34 8.95 8.93
N THR A 102 1.23 7.88 8.14
CA THR A 102 0.09 7.65 7.23
C THR A 102 -0.40 6.21 7.36
N GLU A 103 -1.65 5.94 6.98
CA GLU A 103 -2.17 4.59 6.84
C GLU A 103 -1.94 4.06 5.42
N VAL A 104 -0.72 4.21 4.90
CA VAL A 104 -0.29 3.75 3.57
C VAL A 104 0.82 2.71 3.72
N TYR A 105 0.58 1.54 3.16
CA TYR A 105 1.35 0.32 3.32
C TYR A 105 1.75 -0.27 1.96
N PHE A 106 2.87 -0.96 1.96
CA PHE A 106 3.39 -1.73 0.85
C PHE A 106 4.07 -2.96 1.39
N GLY A 107 4.05 -4.06 0.66
CA GLY A 107 4.56 -5.31 1.20
C GLY A 107 4.65 -6.43 0.20
N GLU A 108 5.14 -7.55 0.71
CA GLU A 108 5.27 -8.80 -0.01
C GLU A 108 4.85 -9.98 0.85
N TRP A 109 4.35 -11.02 0.22
CA TRP A 109 3.96 -12.28 0.84
C TRP A 109 4.46 -13.46 0.00
N ALA A 110 4.86 -14.55 0.67
CA ALA A 110 5.07 -15.86 0.06
C ALA A 110 4.90 -16.99 1.08
N GLN A 111 4.82 -18.22 0.58
CA GLN A 111 4.83 -19.45 1.35
C GLN A 111 6.19 -20.17 1.31
N LYS A 112 6.36 -21.14 2.21
CA LYS A 112 7.43 -22.15 2.27
C LYS A 112 8.82 -21.63 2.59
N THR A 113 9.24 -20.51 1.99
CA THR A 113 10.59 -19.98 2.15
C THR A 113 10.56 -18.51 2.59
N PRO A 114 11.37 -18.13 3.58
CA PRO A 114 11.44 -16.75 4.06
C PRO A 114 12.03 -15.78 3.02
N ASP A 115 12.81 -16.30 2.05
CA ASP A 115 13.39 -15.52 0.95
C ASP A 115 12.39 -15.20 -0.17
N LYS A 116 11.16 -15.72 -0.10
CA LYS A 116 10.07 -15.47 -1.06
C LYS A 116 10.47 -15.78 -2.50
N SER A 117 11.25 -16.85 -2.69
CA SER A 117 11.60 -17.39 -4.00
C SER A 117 10.55 -18.35 -4.58
N ASP A 118 9.57 -18.77 -3.77
CA ASP A 118 8.47 -19.62 -4.21
C ASP A 118 7.45 -18.87 -5.11
N VAL A 119 6.71 -19.63 -5.92
CA VAL A 119 5.70 -19.15 -6.89
C VAL A 119 4.61 -18.27 -6.26
N THR A 120 4.39 -18.40 -4.96
CA THR A 120 3.44 -17.57 -4.20
C THR A 120 3.91 -16.14 -3.98
N HIS A 121 5.15 -15.79 -4.31
CA HIS A 121 5.67 -14.42 -4.16
C HIS A 121 4.73 -13.38 -4.80
N THR A 122 4.17 -12.55 -3.93
CA THR A 122 3.15 -11.57 -4.29
C THR A 122 3.48 -10.25 -3.63
N VAL A 123 3.50 -9.18 -4.42
CA VAL A 123 3.71 -7.81 -3.94
C VAL A 123 2.40 -7.04 -3.94
N PHE A 124 2.24 -6.14 -2.98
CA PHE A 124 0.99 -5.40 -2.80
C PHE A 124 1.22 -3.99 -2.24
N TYR A 125 0.17 -3.17 -2.36
CA TYR A 125 0.03 -1.92 -1.63
C TYR A 125 -1.41 -1.76 -1.12
N ALA A 126 -1.57 -1.05 -0.01
CA ALA A 126 -2.84 -0.75 0.62
C ALA A 126 -2.75 0.62 1.29
N GLY A 127 -3.74 1.48 1.12
CA GLY A 127 -3.71 2.78 1.79
C GLY A 127 -5.08 3.40 2.01
N LYS A 128 -5.20 4.13 3.11
CA LYS A 128 -6.34 5.01 3.40
C LYS A 128 -6.14 6.36 2.71
N ASP A 129 -7.23 7.09 2.52
CA ASP A 129 -7.24 8.45 1.98
C ASP A 129 -6.70 8.53 0.54
N VAL A 130 -7.18 7.67 -0.36
CA VAL A 130 -6.86 7.80 -1.79
C VAL A 130 -7.12 9.23 -2.24
N THR A 131 -6.10 9.86 -2.84
CA THR A 131 -6.18 11.26 -3.27
C THR A 131 -7.28 11.41 -4.33
N THR A 132 -8.34 12.14 -3.98
CA THR A 132 -9.45 12.43 -4.89
C THR A 132 -9.20 13.67 -5.75
N ASN A 133 -8.43 14.64 -5.22
CA ASN A 133 -8.09 15.89 -5.90
C ASN A 133 -6.56 15.95 -6.09
N LEU A 134 -6.09 15.47 -7.25
CA LEU A 134 -4.69 15.63 -7.63
C LEU A 134 -4.39 17.10 -7.93
N PRO A 135 -3.16 17.58 -7.67
CA PRO A 135 -2.70 18.85 -8.22
C PRO A 135 -2.90 18.87 -9.74
N THR A 136 -3.27 20.02 -10.29
CA THR A 136 -3.47 20.19 -11.75
C THR A 136 -2.20 20.59 -12.49
N GLY A 137 -1.13 20.90 -11.76
CA GLY A 137 0.16 21.34 -12.30
C GLY A 137 1.27 21.24 -11.26
N GLY A 138 2.49 21.56 -11.69
CA GLY A 138 3.70 21.43 -10.87
C GLY A 138 4.21 20.01 -10.76
N SER A 139 5.30 19.85 -10.01
CA SER A 139 5.94 18.56 -9.75
C SER A 139 6.10 18.31 -8.26
N ALA A 140 6.11 17.04 -7.88
CA ALA A 140 6.43 16.56 -6.54
C ALA A 140 7.44 15.42 -6.63
N THR A 141 8.44 15.46 -5.76
CA THR A 141 9.42 14.38 -5.58
C THR A 141 9.01 13.56 -4.37
N TYR A 142 9.08 12.25 -4.49
CA TYR A 142 8.76 11.30 -3.42
C TYR A 142 10.01 10.49 -3.12
N THR A 143 10.46 10.50 -1.88
CA THR A 143 11.47 9.56 -1.40
C THR A 143 10.78 8.23 -1.10
N VAL A 144 11.15 7.19 -1.86
CA VAL A 144 10.49 5.87 -1.82
C VAL A 144 11.40 4.80 -1.25
N LYS A 145 10.79 3.82 -0.58
CA LYS A 145 11.37 2.53 -0.23
C LYS A 145 10.68 1.43 -1.04
N GLY A 146 11.36 0.31 -1.27
CA GLY A 146 10.76 -0.86 -1.91
C GLY A 146 11.27 -2.19 -1.36
N LEU A 147 10.41 -3.20 -1.46
CA LEU A 147 10.65 -4.58 -1.05
C LEU A 147 10.55 -5.50 -2.26
N SER A 148 11.53 -6.39 -2.38
CA SER A 148 11.58 -7.47 -3.36
C SER A 148 12.47 -8.56 -2.77
N GLN A 149 11.88 -9.70 -2.42
CA GLN A 149 12.57 -10.81 -1.73
C GLN A 149 13.36 -10.30 -0.53
N TYR A 150 12.68 -9.52 0.32
CA TYR A 150 13.30 -8.79 1.40
C TYR A 150 13.92 -9.73 2.45
N SER A 151 15.13 -9.39 2.86
CA SER A 151 16.00 -10.18 3.76
C SER A 151 16.56 -9.36 4.93
N GLY A 152 16.06 -8.13 5.12
CA GLY A 152 16.61 -7.17 6.08
C GLY A 152 17.85 -6.40 5.59
N LYS A 153 18.47 -6.79 4.47
CA LYS A 153 19.72 -6.19 3.96
C LYS A 153 19.62 -5.59 2.55
N ASN A 154 18.53 -5.88 1.84
CA ASN A 154 18.33 -5.53 0.44
C ASN A 154 17.18 -4.53 0.24
N LEU A 155 16.91 -3.66 1.22
CA LEU A 155 15.91 -2.59 1.07
C LEU A 155 16.25 -1.75 -0.17
N LEU A 156 15.29 -1.59 -1.09
CA LEU A 156 15.44 -0.65 -2.20
C LEU A 156 15.10 0.76 -1.73
N SER A 157 15.80 1.75 -2.25
CA SER A 157 15.50 3.15 -2.01
C SER A 157 15.69 3.99 -3.27
N GLY A 158 14.98 5.11 -3.38
CA GLY A 158 15.14 6.01 -4.50
C GLY A 158 14.14 7.14 -4.50
N LYS A 159 13.93 7.72 -5.68
CA LYS A 159 13.05 8.87 -5.87
C LYS A 159 12.15 8.67 -7.06
N LEU A 160 10.88 9.01 -6.89
CA LEU A 160 9.91 9.15 -7.97
C LEU A 160 9.47 10.60 -8.09
N VAL A 161 9.37 11.11 -9.31
CA VAL A 161 8.95 12.47 -9.61
C VAL A 161 7.61 12.42 -10.34
N ALA A 162 6.57 12.91 -9.67
CA ALA A 162 5.26 13.13 -10.27
C ALA A 162 5.24 14.54 -10.87
N ASN A 163 5.05 14.65 -12.19
CA ASN A 163 4.71 15.89 -12.84
C ASN A 163 3.21 15.86 -13.15
N PHE A 164 2.44 16.65 -12.41
CA PHE A 164 0.99 16.66 -12.52
C PHE A 164 0.49 17.41 -13.76
N GLY A 165 1.28 18.36 -14.27
CA GLY A 165 0.96 19.07 -15.51
C GLY A 165 1.08 18.17 -16.75
N THR A 166 2.15 17.38 -16.83
CA THR A 166 2.35 16.41 -17.93
C THR A 166 1.72 15.04 -17.66
N LYS A 167 1.17 14.83 -16.46
CA LYS A 167 0.56 13.59 -15.98
C LYS A 167 1.52 12.40 -16.08
N LYS A 168 2.76 12.58 -15.62
CA LYS A 168 3.80 11.55 -15.63
C LYS A 168 4.38 11.29 -14.25
N LEU A 169 4.65 10.04 -13.94
CA LEU A 169 5.42 9.61 -12.78
C LEU A 169 6.65 8.84 -13.29
N ASN A 170 7.85 9.36 -13.02
CA ASN A 170 9.10 8.74 -13.46
C ASN A 170 10.11 8.67 -12.33
N GLY A 171 10.99 7.68 -12.36
CA GLY A 171 12.11 7.60 -11.44
C GLY A 171 12.57 6.17 -11.28
N SER A 172 13.32 5.92 -10.21
CA SER A 172 13.78 4.58 -9.89
C SER A 172 14.04 4.40 -8.41
N LEU A 173 14.11 3.15 -8.01
CA LEU A 173 14.56 2.69 -6.70
C LEU A 173 15.53 1.52 -6.88
N SER A 174 16.56 1.47 -6.06
CA SER A 174 17.61 0.46 -6.20
C SER A 174 18.31 0.11 -4.90
N ASN A 175 18.99 -1.02 -4.92
CA ASN A 175 20.07 -1.42 -4.04
C ASN A 175 21.26 -1.91 -4.91
N ASN A 176 22.23 -2.63 -4.33
CA ASN A 176 23.41 -3.12 -5.06
C ASN A 176 23.11 -4.22 -6.10
N SER A 177 21.96 -4.88 -6.02
CA SER A 177 21.62 -6.08 -6.81
C SER A 177 20.42 -5.89 -7.74
N LEU A 178 19.54 -4.94 -7.41
CA LEU A 178 18.30 -4.69 -8.12
C LEU A 178 18.08 -3.19 -8.32
N ASN A 179 17.77 -2.79 -9.54
CA ASN A 179 17.28 -1.48 -9.91
C ASN A 179 15.92 -1.63 -10.59
N ILE A 180 14.93 -0.88 -10.11
CA ILE A 180 13.59 -0.82 -10.69
C ILE A 180 13.36 0.59 -11.22
N GLY A 181 13.25 0.73 -12.53
CA GLY A 181 12.82 1.95 -13.21
C GLY A 181 11.30 2.00 -13.34
N ILE A 182 10.72 3.17 -13.11
CA ILE A 182 9.28 3.44 -13.20
C ILE A 182 9.04 4.52 -14.25
N ASN A 183 8.12 4.27 -15.18
CA ASN A 183 7.61 5.23 -16.16
C ASN A 183 6.10 5.02 -16.35
N ALA A 184 5.33 5.82 -15.63
CA ALA A 184 3.89 5.70 -15.53
C ALA A 184 3.15 6.98 -15.93
N ASN A 185 1.90 6.81 -16.38
CA ASN A 185 0.95 7.88 -16.56
C ASN A 185 0.16 8.09 -15.27
N ILE A 186 -0.08 9.34 -14.90
CA ILE A 186 -0.95 9.71 -13.77
C ILE A 186 -2.39 9.79 -14.26
N ASN A 187 -3.28 9.06 -13.59
CA ASN A 187 -4.68 8.92 -13.91
C ASN A 187 -5.52 9.88 -13.03
N GLY A 188 -6.61 10.41 -13.59
CA GLY A 188 -7.45 11.42 -12.89
C GLY A 188 -8.15 10.91 -11.62
N ASN A 189 -8.18 9.59 -11.39
CA ASN A 189 -8.78 8.96 -10.22
C ASN A 189 -7.78 8.76 -9.05
N GLY A 190 -6.67 9.50 -9.04
CA GLY A 190 -5.61 9.35 -8.05
C GLY A 190 -4.69 8.15 -8.28
N GLY A 191 -4.86 7.41 -9.38
CA GLY A 191 -4.01 6.28 -9.74
C GLY A 191 -2.82 6.66 -10.62
N PHE A 192 -1.91 5.72 -10.80
CA PHE A 192 -0.92 5.75 -11.88
C PHE A 192 -0.68 4.34 -12.39
N SER A 193 -0.34 4.21 -13.67
CA SER A 193 0.03 2.93 -14.25
C SER A 193 0.92 3.11 -15.48
N GLY A 194 1.75 2.11 -15.77
CA GLY A 194 2.63 2.14 -16.94
C GLY A 194 3.70 1.07 -16.94
N LYS A 195 4.89 1.43 -17.42
CA LYS A 195 6.02 0.51 -17.58
C LYS A 195 6.89 0.49 -16.34
N ALA A 196 7.36 -0.70 -16.00
CA ALA A 196 8.48 -0.92 -15.11
C ALA A 196 9.64 -1.58 -15.88
N THR A 197 10.87 -1.32 -15.46
CA THR A 197 12.05 -2.00 -16.03
C THR A 197 13.00 -2.39 -14.91
N ALA A 198 13.27 -3.69 -14.77
CA ALA A 198 14.26 -4.16 -13.82
C ALA A 198 15.63 -4.35 -14.48
N ASN A 199 16.67 -3.82 -13.84
CA ASN A 199 18.07 -3.88 -14.28
C ASN A 199 18.26 -3.46 -15.75
N GLY A 200 17.47 -2.48 -16.21
CA GLY A 200 17.54 -1.92 -17.57
C GLY A 200 17.07 -2.83 -18.72
N SER A 201 16.70 -4.09 -18.46
CA SER A 201 16.45 -5.08 -19.51
C SER A 201 15.19 -5.92 -19.31
N THR A 202 14.77 -6.17 -18.07
CA THR A 202 13.57 -6.97 -17.78
C THR A 202 12.35 -6.05 -17.80
N ASN A 203 11.51 -6.18 -18.82
CA ASN A 203 10.30 -5.37 -18.96
C ASN A 203 9.18 -5.87 -18.05
N GLY A 204 8.48 -4.93 -17.42
CA GLY A 204 7.33 -5.19 -16.58
C GLY A 204 6.32 -4.05 -16.61
N VAL A 205 5.35 -4.15 -15.71
CA VAL A 205 4.28 -3.16 -15.54
C VAL A 205 4.29 -2.61 -14.13
N THR A 206 3.77 -1.41 -13.96
CA THR A 206 3.54 -0.82 -12.64
C THR A 206 2.11 -0.31 -12.51
N ASP A 207 1.56 -0.45 -11.31
CA ASP A 207 0.29 0.12 -10.89
C ASP A 207 0.43 0.71 -9.49
N GLY A 208 -0.30 1.77 -9.20
CA GLY A 208 -0.33 2.36 -7.87
C GLY A 208 -1.30 3.52 -7.73
N LYS A 209 -1.28 4.12 -6.54
CA LYS A 209 -2.14 5.25 -6.16
C LYS A 209 -1.38 6.30 -5.36
N PHE A 210 -1.86 7.53 -5.48
CA PHE A 210 -1.57 8.64 -4.59
C PHE A 210 -2.54 8.62 -3.41
N PHE A 211 -2.02 9.00 -2.25
CA PHE A 211 -2.73 9.03 -0.98
C PHE A 211 -2.49 10.36 -0.25
N GLY A 212 -3.43 10.68 0.63
CA GLY A 212 -3.43 11.89 1.44
C GLY A 212 -3.78 13.15 0.66
N ASN A 213 -3.79 14.26 1.39
CA ASN A 213 -4.13 15.57 0.84
C ASN A 213 -3.07 16.02 -0.18
N SER A 214 -3.52 16.47 -1.36
CA SER A 214 -2.65 16.93 -2.45
C SER A 214 -1.54 15.93 -2.81
N ALA A 215 -1.85 14.63 -2.76
CA ALA A 215 -0.93 13.53 -3.05
C ALA A 215 0.34 13.56 -2.17
N SER A 216 0.18 13.67 -0.84
CA SER A 216 1.30 13.70 0.10
C SER A 216 2.07 12.38 0.20
N ALA A 217 1.48 11.26 -0.25
CA ALA A 217 2.12 9.95 -0.31
C ALA A 217 1.74 9.21 -1.59
N LEU A 218 2.50 8.17 -1.93
CA LEU A 218 2.14 7.20 -2.96
C LEU A 218 2.53 5.78 -2.53
N ALA A 219 1.83 4.79 -3.10
CA ALA A 219 2.24 3.40 -3.04
C ALA A 219 1.85 2.67 -4.33
N GLY A 220 2.59 1.62 -4.66
CA GLY A 220 2.41 0.85 -5.88
C GLY A 220 3.21 -0.45 -5.87
N TYR A 221 3.14 -1.17 -6.98
CA TYR A 221 4.02 -2.29 -7.26
C TYR A 221 4.56 -2.25 -8.69
N ALA A 222 5.65 -2.97 -8.91
CA ALA A 222 6.16 -3.35 -10.22
C ALA A 222 6.08 -4.88 -10.35
N LYS A 223 5.49 -5.37 -11.45
CA LYS A 223 5.33 -6.79 -11.75
C LYS A 223 6.09 -7.16 -13.02
N PHE A 224 6.81 -8.27 -13.00
CA PHE A 224 7.62 -8.76 -14.11
C PHE A 224 7.25 -10.21 -14.45
N ASP A 225 6.28 -10.41 -15.36
CA ASP A 225 5.78 -11.75 -15.69
C ASP A 225 6.87 -12.72 -16.18
N SER A 226 7.94 -12.21 -16.81
CA SER A 226 9.08 -13.03 -17.25
C SER A 226 10.06 -13.39 -16.13
N ASP A 227 10.03 -12.69 -14.99
CA ASP A 227 10.84 -13.01 -13.81
C ASP A 227 10.25 -12.38 -12.54
N ARG A 228 9.34 -13.12 -11.90
CA ARG A 228 8.60 -12.71 -10.71
C ARG A 228 9.49 -12.56 -9.47
N ASN A 229 10.76 -12.99 -9.50
CA ASN A 229 11.71 -12.69 -8.42
C ASN A 229 12.05 -11.19 -8.35
N LYS A 230 11.78 -10.44 -9.43
CA LYS A 230 11.98 -8.99 -9.48
C LYS A 230 10.74 -8.19 -9.12
N ASP A 231 9.61 -8.85 -8.85
CA ASP A 231 8.40 -8.17 -8.37
C ASP A 231 8.75 -7.32 -7.16
N THR A 232 8.32 -6.06 -7.16
CA THR A 232 8.72 -5.09 -6.16
C THR A 232 7.52 -4.27 -5.69
N ALA A 233 7.22 -4.27 -4.39
CA ALA A 233 6.31 -3.30 -3.79
C ALA A 233 7.07 -2.02 -3.45
N PHE A 234 6.42 -0.86 -3.53
CA PHE A 234 7.04 0.41 -3.13
C PHE A 234 6.03 1.40 -2.56
N ALA A 235 6.52 2.27 -1.67
CA ALA A 235 5.78 3.44 -1.21
C ALA A 235 6.73 4.55 -0.76
N GLY A 236 6.21 5.78 -0.70
CA GLY A 236 6.99 6.93 -0.26
C GLY A 236 6.14 8.14 0.07
N ALA A 237 6.76 9.05 0.83
CA ALA A 237 6.21 10.36 1.14
C ALA A 237 6.78 11.41 0.18
N LYS A 238 5.99 12.44 -0.07
CA LYS A 238 6.45 13.66 -0.74
C LYS A 238 7.53 14.35 0.10
N ASP A 239 8.61 14.78 -0.55
CA ASP A 239 9.70 15.57 0.05
C ASP A 239 9.22 16.96 0.53
#